data_AF-A0AA36DL99-F1
#
_entry.id   AF-A0AA36DL99-F1
#
_cell.length_a   1.000
_cell.length_b   1.000
_cell.length_c   1.000
_cell.angle_alpha   90.00
_cell.angle_beta   90.00
_cell.angle_gamma   90.00
#
_symmetry.space_group_name_H-M   'P 1'
#
loop_
_entity.id
_entity.type
_entity.pdbx_description
1 polymer ?
#
loop_
_entity_poly.entity_id
_entity_poly.type
_entity_poly.pdbx_seq_one_letter_code
_entity_poly.pdbx_strand_id
1 'polypeptide(L)'
;MAPKRRLRYEDTGARKCRKIYHAKLKENQEKLSIIAQLRECAPNRRGDVLNTQEDVRPLGAYQTRETTFEGVAAADTLQLTDPPQRIQDYAIRYYRKAGRERHLRNLPATVEVTLMDFALDLIGLGDSALRLGKTAAHEMSRFYLALGQSENERQKKLDELLADFDLYKAEILKGLQLALKDIRSYEYDMEDEQWYSHAKRRRKTPETSRLTHLKEVQNEAYREQSLQ
;
A
#
# COMPACT_ATOMS: atom_id res chain seq x y z
N MET A 1 -44.27 -41.31 -8.07
CA MET A 1 -43.70 -40.38 -7.08
C MET A 1 -42.36 -40.91 -6.62
N ALA A 2 -41.26 -40.21 -6.88
CA ALA A 2 -39.90 -40.59 -6.48
C ALA A 2 -39.27 -39.46 -5.64
N PRO A 3 -38.57 -39.76 -4.53
CA PRO A 3 -38.03 -38.72 -3.65
C PRO A 3 -36.72 -38.13 -4.21
N LYS A 4 -36.64 -36.80 -4.23
CA LYS A 4 -35.42 -36.05 -4.60
C LYS A 4 -34.36 -36.21 -3.50
N ARG A 5 -33.23 -36.86 -3.81
CA ARG A 5 -32.02 -36.88 -2.96
C ARG A 5 -31.36 -35.50 -2.96
N ARG A 6 -31.28 -34.84 -1.80
CA ARG A 6 -30.41 -33.67 -1.59
C ARG A 6 -28.97 -34.15 -1.43
N LEU A 7 -28.09 -33.80 -2.38
CA LEU A 7 -26.65 -33.88 -2.20
C LEU A 7 -26.23 -32.88 -1.11
N ARG A 8 -25.74 -33.38 0.03
CA ARG A 8 -24.99 -32.57 0.99
C ARG A 8 -23.58 -32.41 0.44
N TYR A 9 -23.18 -31.18 0.14
CA TYR A 9 -21.79 -30.85 -0.15
C TYR A 9 -21.03 -30.88 1.17
N GLU A 10 -20.00 -31.72 1.28
CA GLU A 10 -19.22 -31.87 2.51
C GLU A 10 -18.28 -30.69 2.72
N ASP A 11 -18.42 -30.07 3.89
CA ASP A 11 -17.84 -28.80 4.36
C ASP A 11 -16.37 -28.96 4.85
N THR A 12 -15.63 -29.90 4.26
CA THR A 12 -14.32 -30.36 4.78
C THR A 12 -13.15 -29.52 4.24
N GLY A 13 -13.27 -28.96 3.03
CA GLY A 13 -12.24 -28.12 2.41
C GLY A 13 -12.07 -26.75 3.08
N ALA A 14 -13.17 -26.07 3.39
CA ALA A 14 -13.15 -24.74 4.00
C ALA A 14 -12.52 -24.75 5.41
N ARG A 15 -12.76 -25.81 6.19
CA ARG A 15 -12.14 -25.99 7.51
C ARG A 15 -10.64 -26.20 7.46
N LYS A 16 -10.13 -26.91 6.44
CA LYS A 16 -8.69 -27.11 6.23
C LYS A 16 -7.99 -25.79 5.86
N CYS A 17 -8.56 -25.01 4.95
CA CYS A 17 -7.99 -23.72 4.54
C CYS A 17 -7.94 -22.71 5.71
N ARG A 18 -8.96 -22.69 6.57
CA ARG A 18 -8.99 -21.81 7.75
C ARG A 18 -7.90 -22.14 8.76
N LYS A 19 -7.62 -23.43 8.99
CA LYS A 19 -6.54 -23.87 9.88
C LYS A 19 -5.16 -23.46 9.36
N ILE A 20 -4.92 -23.59 8.05
CA ILE A 20 -3.65 -23.19 7.43
C ILE A 20 -3.45 -21.67 7.52
N TYR A 21 -4.50 -20.89 7.29
CA TYR A 21 -4.46 -19.44 7.41
C TYR A 21 -4.09 -18.98 8.83
N HIS A 22 -4.76 -19.54 9.85
CA HIS A 22 -4.46 -19.19 11.24
C HIS A 22 -3.07 -19.64 11.70
N ALA A 23 -2.57 -20.77 11.19
CA ALA A 23 -1.21 -21.22 11.47
C ALA A 23 -0.16 -20.23 10.93
N LYS A 24 -0.30 -19.80 9.66
CA LYS A 24 0.59 -18.79 9.06
C LYS A 24 0.51 -17.43 9.74
N LEU A 25 -0.69 -17.04 10.19
CA LEU A 25 -0.88 -15.78 10.93
C LEU A 25 -0.10 -15.80 12.25
N LYS A 26 -0.11 -16.93 12.97
CA LYS A 26 0.62 -17.11 14.23
C LYS A 26 2.13 -17.09 14.01
N GLU A 27 2.62 -17.77 12.97
CA GLU A 27 4.04 -17.73 12.58
C GLU A 27 4.51 -16.30 12.26
N ASN A 28 3.68 -15.51 11.58
CA ASN A 28 4.00 -14.11 11.29
C ASN A 28 4.00 -13.22 12.53
N GLN A 29 3.12 -13.46 13.51
CA GLN A 29 3.13 -12.74 14.78
C GLN A 29 4.40 -13.04 15.59
N GLU A 30 4.87 -14.28 15.59
CA GLU A 30 6.12 -14.67 16.26
C GLU A 30 7.33 -13.99 15.61
N LYS A 31 7.40 -13.95 14.26
CA LYS A 31 8.46 -13.22 13.53
C LYS A 31 8.49 -11.73 13.87
N LEU A 32 7.33 -11.08 13.98
CA LEU A 32 7.23 -9.67 14.36
C LEU A 32 7.69 -9.42 15.80
N SER A 33 7.41 -10.34 16.74
CA SER A 33 7.92 -10.22 18.11
C SER A 33 9.44 -10.35 18.20
N ILE A 34 10.05 -11.21 17.38
CA ILE A 34 11.51 -11.38 17.34
C ILE A 34 12.16 -10.11 16.77
N ILE A 35 11.59 -9.52 15.71
CA ILE A 35 12.09 -8.26 15.14
C ILE A 35 11.98 -7.10 16.16
N ALA A 36 10.91 -7.05 16.96
CA ALA A 36 10.76 -6.06 18.02
C ALA A 36 11.84 -6.22 19.11
N GLN A 37 12.10 -7.45 19.56
CA GLN A 37 13.16 -7.75 20.54
C GLN A 37 14.56 -7.39 20.01
N LEU A 38 14.84 -7.66 18.74
CA LEU A 38 16.12 -7.30 18.11
C LEU A 38 16.32 -5.78 18.01
N ARG A 39 15.24 -5.00 17.91
CA ARG A 39 15.30 -3.52 17.93
C ARG A 39 15.60 -2.97 19.33
N GLU A 40 15.17 -3.66 20.39
CA GLU A 40 15.48 -3.29 21.78
C GLU A 40 16.92 -3.64 22.18
N CYS A 41 17.54 -4.63 21.52
CA CYS A 41 18.92 -5.05 21.78
C CYS A 41 20.00 -4.29 20.98
N ALA A 42 19.64 -3.38 20.08
CA ALA A 42 20.61 -2.61 19.28
C ALA A 42 21.01 -1.30 20.01
N PRO A 43 22.28 -1.13 20.45
CA PRO A 43 22.71 0.13 21.04
C PRO A 43 22.73 1.23 19.97
N ASN A 44 22.12 2.37 20.28
CA ASN A 44 22.15 3.62 19.52
C ASN A 44 23.57 3.95 19.03
N ARG A 45 23.88 3.72 17.75
CA ARG A 45 25.00 4.37 17.07
C ARG A 45 24.47 5.51 16.21
N ARG A 46 24.23 6.65 16.85
CA ARG A 46 24.24 7.96 16.21
C ARG A 46 25.35 8.78 16.88
N GLY A 47 26.28 9.27 16.06
CA GLY A 47 27.40 10.10 16.48
C GLY A 47 28.72 9.37 16.27
N ASP A 48 29.36 9.60 15.12
CA ASP A 48 30.71 10.16 15.06
C ASP A 48 31.10 10.40 13.60
N VAL A 49 31.13 11.69 13.28
CA VAL A 49 31.70 12.24 12.06
C VAL A 49 33.21 12.21 12.23
N LEU A 50 33.92 11.45 11.40
CA LEU A 50 35.32 11.74 11.12
C LEU A 50 35.53 11.89 9.61
N ASN A 51 36.04 13.08 9.36
CA ASN A 51 36.38 13.72 8.12
C ASN A 51 37.73 13.17 7.63
N THR A 52 37.78 12.57 6.45
CA THR A 52 39.01 12.51 5.65
C THR A 52 38.66 12.58 4.18
N GLN A 53 39.08 13.70 3.62
CA GLN A 53 39.04 14.12 2.24
C GLN A 53 40.29 13.56 1.55
N GLU A 54 40.13 12.84 0.44
CA GLU A 54 41.10 12.87 -0.67
C GLU A 54 40.48 12.34 -1.97
N ASP A 55 40.80 13.07 -3.03
CA ASP A 55 40.14 13.16 -4.34
C ASP A 55 40.49 12.03 -5.32
N VAL A 56 39.48 11.54 -6.06
CA VAL A 56 39.60 11.24 -7.51
C VAL A 56 38.22 11.47 -8.19
N ARG A 57 38.15 12.41 -9.15
CA ARG A 57 37.04 12.64 -10.10
C ARG A 57 37.45 12.10 -11.50
N PRO A 58 36.56 12.07 -12.53
CA PRO A 58 35.13 11.70 -12.57
C PRO A 58 34.81 10.76 -13.77
N LEU A 59 33.73 9.97 -13.72
CA LEU A 59 33.05 9.48 -14.94
C LEU A 59 31.56 9.27 -14.64
N GLY A 60 30.71 10.01 -15.34
CA GLY A 60 29.26 9.75 -15.43
C GLY A 60 28.42 10.47 -14.38
N ALA A 61 28.11 11.73 -14.63
CA ALA A 61 27.12 12.49 -13.88
C ALA A 61 25.71 11.87 -14.03
N TYR A 62 25.29 11.09 -13.04
CA TYR A 62 23.88 11.08 -12.66
C TYR A 62 23.80 11.96 -11.42
N GLN A 63 23.29 13.17 -11.62
CA GLN A 63 22.90 14.03 -10.51
C GLN A 63 21.90 13.24 -9.67
N THR A 64 22.35 12.72 -8.53
CA THR A 64 21.51 12.57 -7.34
C THR A 64 21.00 13.97 -7.02
N ARG A 65 19.90 14.37 -7.67
CA ARG A 65 19.03 15.34 -7.03
C ARG A 65 18.49 14.62 -5.81
N GLU A 66 18.95 15.05 -4.65
CA GLU A 66 18.18 14.99 -3.42
C GLU A 66 16.88 15.79 -3.65
N THR A 67 16.00 15.29 -4.51
CA THR A 67 14.59 15.66 -4.43
C THR A 67 14.11 14.92 -3.21
N THR A 68 13.94 15.65 -2.12
CA THR A 68 13.15 15.22 -0.97
C THR A 68 11.98 14.37 -1.49
N PHE A 69 11.87 13.17 -0.94
CA PHE A 69 10.80 12.19 -1.21
C PHE A 69 9.40 12.84 -1.14
N GLU A 70 9.31 14.00 -0.49
CA GLU A 70 8.14 14.84 -0.30
C GLU A 70 7.78 15.73 -1.50
N GLY A 71 8.73 16.23 -2.30
CA GLY A 71 8.46 17.35 -3.21
C GLY A 71 7.77 17.00 -4.54
N VAL A 72 8.19 15.91 -5.18
CA VAL A 72 7.66 15.52 -6.51
C VAL A 72 6.44 14.61 -6.39
N ALA A 73 6.43 13.72 -5.40
CA ALA A 73 5.27 12.89 -5.11
C ALA A 73 4.09 13.72 -4.58
N ALA A 74 4.32 14.72 -3.72
CA ALA A 74 3.23 15.54 -3.19
C ALA A 74 2.46 16.31 -4.27
N ALA A 75 3.16 16.92 -5.24
CA ALA A 75 2.53 17.66 -6.31
C ALA A 75 1.64 16.78 -7.21
N ASP A 76 2.14 15.60 -7.59
CA ASP A 76 1.37 14.63 -8.38
C ASP A 76 0.21 14.03 -7.57
N THR A 77 0.39 13.80 -6.26
CA THR A 77 -0.69 13.29 -5.39
C THR A 77 -1.79 14.31 -5.14
N LEU A 78 -1.45 15.60 -4.98
CA LEU A 78 -2.44 16.67 -4.79
C LEU A 78 -3.33 16.82 -6.02
N GLN A 79 -2.77 16.75 -7.23
CA GLN A 79 -3.57 16.75 -8.46
C GLN A 79 -4.41 15.48 -8.64
N LEU A 80 -3.93 14.35 -8.12
CA LEU A 80 -4.63 13.07 -8.19
C LEU A 80 -5.88 13.03 -7.30
N THR A 81 -5.83 13.71 -6.16
CA THR A 81 -6.90 13.72 -5.15
C THR A 81 -7.64 15.05 -5.06
N ASP A 82 -7.54 15.93 -6.06
CA ASP A 82 -8.24 17.22 -6.08
C ASP A 82 -9.17 17.34 -7.30
N PRO A 83 -10.51 17.24 -7.12
CA PRO A 83 -11.20 17.06 -5.84
C PRO A 83 -11.07 15.61 -5.30
N PRO A 84 -11.32 15.34 -4.00
CA PRO A 84 -11.08 14.04 -3.35
C PRO A 84 -11.67 12.83 -4.07
N GLN A 85 -12.78 13.01 -4.79
CA GLN A 85 -13.41 11.96 -5.59
C GLN A 85 -12.53 11.45 -6.73
N ARG A 86 -11.59 12.24 -7.25
CA ARG A 86 -10.78 11.87 -8.41
C ARG A 86 -10.00 10.59 -8.24
N ILE A 87 -9.58 10.25 -7.02
CA ILE A 87 -8.89 8.99 -6.74
C ILE A 87 -9.71 7.75 -7.17
N GLN A 88 -11.04 7.88 -7.23
CA GLN A 88 -11.95 6.82 -7.64
C GLN A 88 -11.82 6.44 -9.11
N ASP A 89 -11.35 7.36 -9.96
CA ASP A 89 -11.16 7.14 -11.40
C ASP A 89 -9.94 6.25 -11.72
N TYR A 90 -9.10 5.96 -10.71
CA TYR A 90 -7.83 5.26 -10.89
C TYR A 90 -7.87 3.81 -10.39
N ALA A 91 -7.14 2.95 -11.07
CA ALA A 91 -6.95 1.55 -10.71
C ALA A 91 -5.51 1.10 -10.95
N ILE A 92 -5.10 0.09 -10.18
CA ILE A 92 -3.86 -0.66 -10.42
C ILE A 92 -4.22 -1.95 -11.16
N ARG A 93 -3.54 -2.22 -12.26
CA ARG A 93 -3.77 -3.40 -13.12
C ARG A 93 -2.64 -4.40 -12.95
N TYR A 94 -2.87 -5.38 -12.08
CA TYR A 94 -1.95 -6.50 -11.89
C TYR A 94 -1.73 -7.26 -13.22
N TYR A 95 -0.46 -7.41 -13.63
CA TYR A 95 -0.02 -7.99 -14.93
C TYR A 95 -0.56 -7.32 -16.21
N ARG A 96 -1.02 -6.06 -16.15
CA ARG A 96 -1.61 -5.34 -17.31
C ARG A 96 -2.78 -6.07 -17.98
N LYS A 97 -3.31 -7.15 -17.40
CA LYS A 97 -4.53 -7.79 -17.88
C LYS A 97 -5.68 -6.89 -17.48
N ALA A 98 -6.40 -6.38 -18.47
CA ALA A 98 -7.50 -5.47 -18.25
C ALA A 98 -8.57 -6.14 -17.38
N GLY A 99 -8.74 -5.66 -16.15
CA GLY A 99 -9.91 -5.96 -15.35
C GLY A 99 -11.19 -5.46 -16.04
N ARG A 100 -12.34 -5.95 -15.58
CA ARG A 100 -13.69 -5.72 -16.15
C ARG A 100 -14.06 -4.24 -16.36
N GLU A 101 -13.43 -3.32 -15.64
CA GLU A 101 -13.73 -1.89 -15.68
C GLU A 101 -12.78 -1.18 -16.66
N ARG A 102 -13.26 -1.03 -17.90
CA ARG A 102 -12.51 -0.37 -18.99
C ARG A 102 -12.42 1.16 -18.84
N HIS A 103 -13.29 1.76 -18.03
CA HIS A 103 -13.36 3.21 -17.83
C HIS A 103 -12.34 3.73 -16.81
N LEU A 104 -11.79 2.86 -15.95
CA LEU A 104 -10.81 3.26 -14.95
C LEU A 104 -9.43 3.48 -15.57
N ARG A 105 -8.81 4.61 -15.23
CA ARG A 105 -7.46 4.99 -15.63
C ARG A 105 -6.45 4.20 -14.81
N ASN A 106 -5.26 4.00 -15.37
CA ASN A 106 -4.17 3.47 -14.56
C ASN A 106 -3.67 4.55 -13.61
N LEU A 107 -3.33 4.15 -12.38
CA LEU A 107 -2.64 5.03 -11.44
C LEU A 107 -1.37 5.61 -12.11
N PRO A 108 -1.04 6.90 -11.92
CA PRO A 108 0.19 7.47 -12.45
C PRO A 108 1.39 6.63 -12.00
N ALA A 109 2.31 6.35 -12.94
CA ALA A 109 3.44 5.47 -12.69
C ALA A 109 4.31 5.93 -11.51
N THR A 110 4.50 7.25 -11.36
CA THR A 110 5.22 7.84 -10.22
C THR A 110 4.59 7.42 -8.89
N VAL A 111 3.28 7.61 -8.74
CA VAL A 111 2.55 7.27 -7.51
C VAL A 111 2.54 5.76 -7.26
N GLU A 112 2.34 4.96 -8.31
CA GLU A 112 2.39 3.49 -8.20
C GLU A 112 3.76 3.01 -7.70
N VAL A 113 4.85 3.53 -8.27
CA VAL A 113 6.22 3.20 -7.86
C VAL A 113 6.50 3.67 -6.44
N THR A 114 6.12 4.90 -6.07
CA THR A 114 6.33 5.42 -4.72
C THR A 114 5.58 4.58 -3.66
N LEU A 115 4.33 4.20 -3.93
CA LEU A 115 3.55 3.35 -3.01
C LEU A 115 4.14 1.94 -2.89
N MET A 116 4.64 1.38 -3.99
CA MET A 116 5.35 0.10 -3.96
C MET A 116 6.64 0.18 -3.16
N ASP A 117 7.45 1.21 -3.38
CA ASP A 117 8.73 1.41 -2.69
C ASP A 117 8.53 1.56 -1.20
N PHE A 118 7.58 2.40 -0.81
CA PHE A 118 7.22 2.58 0.59
C PHE A 118 6.80 1.26 1.25
N ALA A 119 5.99 0.45 0.57
CA ALA A 119 5.54 -0.84 1.09
C ALA A 119 6.68 -1.88 1.15
N LEU A 120 7.61 -1.87 0.21
CA LEU A 120 8.79 -2.74 0.22
C LEU A 120 9.80 -2.32 1.30
N ASP A 121 10.01 -1.03 1.50
CA ASP A 121 10.83 -0.47 2.57
C ASP A 121 10.30 -0.88 3.95
N LEU A 122 8.97 -0.84 4.14
CA LEU A 122 8.33 -1.28 5.40
C LEU A 122 8.61 -2.74 5.74
N ILE A 123 8.81 -3.60 4.75
CA ILE A 123 9.09 -5.03 4.91
C ILE A 123 10.60 -5.31 4.92
N GLY A 124 11.43 -4.29 4.65
CA GLY A 124 12.89 -4.42 4.58
C GLY A 124 13.42 -4.95 3.25
N LEU A 125 12.62 -4.86 2.18
CA LEU A 125 12.96 -5.32 0.83
C LEU A 125 13.13 -4.16 -0.19
N GLY A 126 13.21 -2.93 0.29
CA GLY A 126 13.33 -1.74 -0.58
C GLY A 126 14.73 -1.42 -1.08
N ASP A 127 15.73 -2.29 -0.83
CA ASP A 127 17.08 -2.07 -1.35
C ASP A 127 17.08 -2.02 -2.89
N SER A 128 17.71 -0.99 -3.43
CA SER A 128 17.91 -0.77 -4.86
C SER A 128 18.55 -1.98 -5.59
N ALA A 129 19.37 -2.77 -4.90
CA ALA A 129 19.98 -3.98 -5.45
C ALA A 129 18.91 -5.03 -5.81
N LEU A 130 17.86 -5.18 -4.99
CA LEU A 130 16.78 -6.12 -5.27
C LEU A 130 15.92 -5.68 -6.46
N ARG A 131 15.77 -4.36 -6.67
CA ARG A 131 15.00 -3.80 -7.80
C ARG A 131 15.64 -4.10 -9.16
N LEU A 132 16.98 -4.09 -9.22
CA LEU A 132 17.74 -4.37 -10.44
C LEU A 132 17.72 -5.86 -10.82
N GLY A 133 17.29 -6.74 -9.91
CA GLY A 133 17.10 -8.16 -10.14
C GLY A 133 18.41 -8.93 -10.33
N LYS A 134 18.31 -10.16 -10.86
CA LYS A 134 19.45 -11.07 -11.06
C LYS A 134 20.50 -10.60 -12.05
N THR A 135 20.15 -9.63 -12.90
CA THR A 135 21.03 -9.14 -13.99
C THR A 135 21.99 -8.04 -13.56
N ALA A 136 21.85 -7.50 -12.35
CA ALA A 136 22.81 -6.53 -11.83
C ALA A 136 24.10 -7.22 -11.37
N ALA A 137 25.23 -6.56 -11.63
CA ALA A 137 26.53 -6.96 -11.11
C ALA A 137 26.57 -6.70 -9.59
N HIS A 138 26.10 -7.67 -8.81
CA HIS A 138 26.04 -7.58 -7.35
C HIS A 138 27.36 -7.90 -6.66
N GLU A 139 28.33 -8.47 -7.39
CA GLU A 139 29.56 -9.09 -6.85
C GLU A 139 30.37 -8.17 -5.92
N MET A 140 30.32 -6.85 -6.13
CA MET A 140 31.04 -5.85 -5.33
C MET A 140 30.12 -4.94 -4.50
N SER A 141 28.81 -5.21 -4.49
CA SER A 141 27.86 -4.40 -3.73
C SER A 141 27.99 -4.66 -2.24
N ARG A 142 28.01 -3.60 -1.43
CA ARG A 142 28.00 -3.70 0.05
C ARG A 142 26.81 -4.53 0.54
N PHE A 143 25.67 -4.42 -0.15
CA PHE A 143 24.48 -5.23 0.11
C PHE A 143 24.78 -6.72 -0.05
N TYR A 144 25.32 -7.13 -1.20
CA TYR A 144 25.59 -8.52 -1.50
C TYR A 144 26.65 -9.12 -0.57
N LEU A 145 27.73 -8.38 -0.31
CA LEU A 145 28.77 -8.78 0.63
C LEU A 145 28.25 -8.96 2.06
N ALA A 146 27.24 -8.19 2.46
CA ALA A 146 26.60 -8.31 3.77
C ALA A 146 25.70 -9.55 3.90
N LEU A 147 25.31 -10.20 2.80
CA LEU A 147 24.43 -11.37 2.85
C LEU A 147 25.12 -12.60 3.48
N GLY A 148 26.43 -12.77 3.32
CA GLY A 148 27.12 -13.96 3.79
C GLY A 148 28.63 -13.91 3.59
N GLN A 149 29.34 -14.81 4.28
CA GLN A 149 30.81 -14.83 4.23
C GLN A 149 31.34 -15.56 2.98
N SER A 150 30.62 -16.59 2.54
CA SER A 150 30.96 -17.35 1.33
C SER A 150 30.09 -16.93 0.14
N GLU A 151 30.64 -17.10 -1.07
CA GLU A 151 29.92 -16.79 -2.31
C GLU A 151 28.63 -17.61 -2.46
N ASN A 152 28.69 -18.90 -2.11
CA ASN A 152 27.52 -19.79 -2.19
C ASN A 152 26.41 -19.36 -1.20
N GLU A 153 26.79 -18.92 0.00
CA GLU A 153 25.81 -18.42 0.98
C GLU A 153 25.19 -17.10 0.52
N ARG A 154 25.99 -16.18 -0.03
CA ARG A 154 25.51 -14.91 -0.57
C ARG A 154 24.53 -15.12 -1.71
N GLN A 155 24.89 -15.97 -2.68
CA GLN A 155 24.04 -16.25 -3.83
C GLN A 155 22.72 -16.91 -3.41
N LYS A 156 22.76 -17.88 -2.49
CA LYS A 156 21.55 -18.54 -1.98
C LYS A 156 20.61 -17.54 -1.29
N LYS A 157 21.14 -16.67 -0.42
CA LYS A 157 20.34 -15.63 0.25
C LYS A 157 19.81 -14.60 -0.74
N LEU A 158 20.60 -14.22 -1.75
CA LEU A 158 20.13 -13.32 -2.80
C LEU A 158 18.96 -13.93 -3.56
N ASP A 159 19.04 -15.22 -3.91
CA ASP A 159 17.95 -15.93 -4.58
C ASP A 159 16.69 -16.03 -3.72
N GLU A 160 16.83 -16.26 -2.41
CA GLU A 160 15.74 -16.23 -1.43
C GLU A 160 15.09 -14.83 -1.37
N LEU A 161 15.89 -13.77 -1.23
CA LEU A 161 15.39 -12.39 -1.17
C LEU A 161 14.72 -11.95 -2.47
N LEU A 162 15.20 -12.40 -3.63
CA LEU A 162 14.57 -12.11 -4.91
C LEU A 162 13.23 -12.84 -5.08
N ALA A 163 13.13 -14.09 -4.60
CA ALA A 163 11.87 -14.82 -4.58
C ALA A 163 10.85 -14.14 -3.65
N ASP A 164 11.30 -13.71 -2.47
CA ASP A 164 10.47 -12.94 -1.54
C ASP A 164 10.06 -11.59 -2.14
N PHE A 165 10.98 -10.87 -2.78
CA PHE A 165 10.70 -9.61 -3.45
C PHE A 165 9.58 -9.77 -4.49
N ASP A 166 9.65 -10.76 -5.37
CA ASP A 166 8.61 -11.02 -6.37
C ASP A 166 7.26 -11.37 -5.73
N LEU A 167 7.28 -12.16 -4.65
CA LEU A 167 6.08 -12.54 -3.91
C LEU A 167 5.41 -11.34 -3.22
N TYR A 168 6.19 -10.54 -2.49
CA TYR A 168 5.66 -9.38 -1.77
C TYR A 168 5.22 -8.28 -2.72
N LYS A 169 5.96 -8.05 -3.81
CA LYS A 169 5.54 -7.13 -4.88
C LYS A 169 4.15 -7.48 -5.42
N ALA A 170 3.88 -8.77 -5.62
CA ALA A 170 2.56 -9.24 -6.05
C ALA A 170 1.46 -8.94 -5.03
N GLU A 171 1.69 -9.24 -3.75
CA GLU A 171 0.72 -9.02 -2.68
C GLU A 171 0.50 -7.52 -2.41
N ILE A 172 1.54 -6.69 -2.48
CA ILE A 172 1.43 -5.23 -2.35
C ILE A 172 0.55 -4.67 -3.46
N LEU A 173 0.80 -5.02 -4.72
CA LEU A 173 -0.01 -4.56 -5.85
C LEU A 173 -1.48 -4.97 -5.72
N LYS A 174 -1.73 -6.20 -5.24
CA LYS A 174 -3.08 -6.69 -4.96
C LYS A 174 -3.74 -5.93 -3.80
N GLY A 175 -2.99 -5.63 -2.75
CA GLY A 175 -3.43 -4.80 -1.64
C GLY A 175 -3.84 -3.40 -2.09
N LEU A 176 -3.01 -2.75 -2.89
CA LEU A 176 -3.31 -1.43 -3.45
C LEU A 176 -4.52 -1.48 -4.40
N GLN A 177 -4.65 -2.52 -5.22
CA GLN A 177 -5.83 -2.73 -6.06
C GLN A 177 -7.11 -2.86 -5.23
N LEU A 178 -7.07 -3.60 -4.11
CA LEU A 178 -8.20 -3.75 -3.20
C LEU A 178 -8.52 -2.44 -2.48
N ALA A 179 -7.51 -1.67 -2.05
CA ALA A 179 -7.70 -0.37 -1.42
C ALA A 179 -8.40 0.62 -2.37
N LEU A 180 -7.95 0.75 -3.62
CA LEU A 180 -8.62 1.60 -4.62
C LEU A 180 -10.03 1.13 -4.93
N LYS A 181 -10.26 -0.19 -4.94
CA LYS A 181 -11.61 -0.75 -5.09
C LYS A 181 -12.51 -0.41 -3.89
N ASP A 182 -11.96 -0.43 -2.68
CA ASP A 182 -12.70 -0.09 -1.47
C ASP A 182 -13.10 1.38 -1.49
N ILE A 183 -12.19 2.30 -1.83
CA ILE A 183 -12.47 3.75 -1.94
C ILE A 183 -13.60 4.05 -2.92
N ARG A 184 -13.72 3.30 -4.02
CA ARG A 184 -14.85 3.41 -4.98
C ARG A 184 -16.21 3.02 -4.40
N SER A 185 -16.26 2.36 -3.25
CA SER A 185 -17.50 2.02 -2.55
C SER A 185 -17.95 3.10 -1.55
N TYR A 186 -17.21 4.20 -1.47
CA TYR A 186 -17.56 5.37 -0.67
C TYR A 186 -17.99 6.50 -1.60
N GLU A 187 -18.81 7.41 -1.08
CA GLU A 187 -19.09 8.72 -1.68
C GLU A 187 -18.39 9.76 -0.82
N TYR A 188 -17.78 10.77 -1.45
CA TYR A 188 -17.24 11.92 -0.73
C TYR A 188 -18.26 13.04 -0.77
N ASP A 189 -18.65 13.53 0.41
CA ASP A 189 -19.47 14.71 0.58
C ASP A 189 -18.59 15.95 0.61
N MET A 190 -18.90 16.92 -0.25
CA MET A 190 -18.15 18.16 -0.34
C MET A 190 -18.54 19.15 0.76
N GLU A 191 -19.72 19.00 1.36
CA GLU A 191 -20.22 19.92 2.40
C GLU A 191 -19.59 19.60 3.76
N ASP A 192 -19.55 18.31 4.09
CA ASP A 192 -18.97 17.81 5.35
C ASP A 192 -17.48 17.45 5.23
N GLU A 193 -16.90 17.54 4.04
CA GLU A 193 -15.53 17.11 3.69
C GLU A 193 -15.21 15.66 4.11
N GLN A 194 -16.20 14.77 4.08
CA GLN A 194 -16.13 13.42 4.64
C GLN A 194 -16.51 12.31 3.66
N TRP A 195 -15.86 11.15 3.84
CA TRP A 195 -16.19 9.92 3.11
C TRP A 195 -17.30 9.13 3.83
N TYR A 196 -18.32 8.74 3.07
CA TYR A 196 -19.44 7.93 3.57
C TYR A 196 -19.59 6.65 2.75
N SER A 197 -19.80 5.52 3.42
CA SER A 197 -20.06 4.26 2.70
C SER A 197 -21.45 4.26 2.07
N HIS A 198 -21.60 3.68 0.87
CA HIS A 198 -22.92 3.54 0.22
C HIS A 198 -23.96 2.80 1.11
N ALA A 199 -23.51 1.93 2.01
CA ALA A 199 -24.37 1.23 2.97
C ALA A 199 -25.04 2.18 3.98
N LYS A 200 -24.38 3.28 4.38
CA LYS A 200 -24.97 4.31 5.24
C LYS A 200 -26.02 5.14 4.48
N ARG A 201 -25.80 5.42 3.19
CA ARG A 201 -26.78 6.13 2.35
C ARG A 201 -28.09 5.35 2.18
N ARG A 202 -28.05 4.02 2.00
CA ARG A 202 -29.28 3.19 1.94
C ARG A 202 -30.11 3.24 3.24
N ARG A 203 -29.54 3.72 4.35
CA ARG A 203 -30.23 3.93 5.63
C ARG A 203 -30.69 5.38 5.84
N LYS A 204 -30.17 6.36 5.11
CA LYS A 204 -30.78 7.70 5.01
C LYS A 204 -31.99 7.55 4.08
N THR A 205 -33.15 7.24 4.66
CA THR A 205 -34.43 7.31 3.95
C THR A 205 -34.68 8.75 3.47
N PRO A 206 -35.48 8.97 2.41
CA PRO A 206 -35.81 10.32 1.93
C PRO A 206 -36.41 11.23 3.01
N GLU A 207 -37.02 10.65 4.05
CA GLU A 207 -37.48 11.37 5.25
C GLU A 207 -36.36 12.05 6.01
N THR A 208 -35.19 11.44 6.15
CA THR A 208 -34.09 12.04 6.92
C THR A 208 -33.50 13.26 6.20
N SER A 209 -33.48 13.24 4.86
CA SER A 209 -33.01 14.37 4.05
C SER A 209 -34.03 15.53 4.01
N ARG A 210 -35.34 15.22 4.09
CA ARG A 210 -36.39 16.23 4.30
C ARG A 210 -36.32 16.87 5.69
N LEU A 211 -36.03 16.08 6.72
CA LEU A 211 -35.94 16.56 8.10
C LEU A 211 -34.70 17.44 8.34
N THR A 212 -33.58 17.18 7.66
CA THR A 212 -32.41 18.07 7.72
C THR A 212 -32.68 19.41 7.04
N HIS A 213 -33.25 19.39 5.84
CA HIS A 213 -33.62 20.61 5.12
C HIS A 213 -34.67 21.45 5.89
N LEU A 214 -35.65 20.81 6.54
CA LEU A 214 -36.62 21.52 7.38
C LEU A 214 -35.98 22.16 8.63
N LYS A 215 -34.98 21.50 9.21
CA LYS A 215 -34.22 22.05 10.36
C LYS A 215 -33.34 23.22 9.96
N GLU A 216 -32.74 23.18 8.77
CA GLU A 216 -31.95 24.29 8.22
C GLU A 216 -32.83 25.52 7.96
N VAL A 217 -33.98 25.33 7.31
CA VAL A 217 -34.97 26.40 7.06
C VAL A 217 -35.50 26.99 8.37
N GLN A 218 -35.74 26.16 9.39
CA GLN A 218 -36.15 26.64 10.71
C GLN A 218 -35.03 27.44 11.40
N ASN A 219 -33.79 26.97 11.34
CA ASN A 219 -32.66 27.69 11.93
C ASN A 219 -32.37 29.03 11.25
N GLU A 220 -32.59 29.13 9.93
CA GLU A 220 -32.49 30.41 9.19
C GLU A 220 -33.61 31.37 9.61
N ALA A 221 -34.86 30.91 9.70
CA ALA A 221 -35.97 31.74 10.18
C ALA A 221 -35.73 32.26 11.61
N TYR A 222 -35.14 31.46 12.49
CA TYR A 222 -34.76 31.88 13.83
C TYR A 222 -33.62 32.92 13.85
N ARG A 223 -32.66 32.84 12.91
CA ARG A 223 -31.59 33.83 12.76
C ARG A 223 -32.13 35.17 12.24
N GLU A 224 -33.08 35.16 11.33
CA GLU A 224 -33.70 36.39 10.82
C GLU A 224 -34.56 37.10 11.88
N GLN A 225 -35.25 36.34 12.75
CA GLN A 225 -36.03 36.90 13.86
C GLN A 225 -35.18 37.46 15.00
N SER A 226 -33.91 37.03 15.14
CA SER A 226 -32.99 37.52 16.18
C SER A 226 -32.16 38.74 15.74
N LEU A 227 -32.32 39.18 14.50
CA LEU A 227 -31.70 40.37 13.92
C LEU A 227 -32.67 41.57 13.80
N GLN A 228 -33.95 41.40 14.18
CA GLN A 228 -34.96 42.46 14.30
C GLN A 228 -35.11 42.91 15.74
#